data_AF-A0A1F2RUV3-F1
#
_entry.id   AF-A0A1F2RUV3-F1
#
_cell.length_a   1.000
_cell.length_b   1.000
_cell.length_c   1.000
_cell.angle_alpha   90.00
_cell.angle_beta   90.00
_cell.angle_gamma   90.00
#
_symmetry.space_group_name_H-M   'P 1'
#
loop_
_entity.id
_entity.type
_entity.pdbx_description
1 polymer ?
#
loop_
_entity_poly.entity_id
_entity_poly.type
_entity_poly.pdbx_seq_one_letter_code
_entity_poly.pdbx_strand_id
1 'polypeptide(L)'
;MLLVVLLVLLLAGCRQADGPVAVPDAGTQGDLRDIQRGLQYVASGSDPAAPAELSADLRKYVEDEEVHAVPAVDELSQRTIAAVKGATLPEQTAQRLAHDLWLAIMAREMSDRQVETLQNDTQSLLMSVGIAEPQAEQVAAQVGEVQRVLTRRIRRWYEWF
;
A
#
# COMPACT_ATOMS: atom_id res chain seq x y z
N MET A 1 32.68 3.34 -39.57
CA MET A 1 32.34 2.24 -38.64
C MET A 1 32.44 2.58 -37.14
N LEU A 2 32.67 3.84 -36.74
CA LEU A 2 32.62 4.25 -35.32
C LEU A 2 31.21 4.73 -34.89
N LEU A 3 30.36 5.11 -35.85
CA LEU A 3 29.04 5.72 -35.60
C LEU A 3 27.95 4.72 -35.19
N VAL A 4 28.15 3.42 -35.45
CA VAL A 4 27.14 2.38 -35.17
C VAL A 4 27.22 1.86 -33.74
N VAL A 5 28.39 1.99 -33.08
CA VAL A 5 28.59 1.49 -31.71
C VAL A 5 28.00 2.45 -30.66
N LEU A 6 27.85 3.75 -30.97
CA LEU A 6 27.26 4.71 -30.04
C LEU A 6 25.73 4.57 -29.90
N LEU A 7 25.04 3.99 -30.89
CA LEU A 7 23.57 3.91 -30.90
C LEU A 7 23.03 2.77 -30.01
N VAL A 8 23.87 1.79 -29.65
CA VAL A 8 23.45 0.63 -28.84
C VAL A 8 23.40 0.96 -27.34
N LEU A 9 24.04 2.05 -26.90
CA LEU A 9 24.00 2.52 -25.50
C LEU A 9 22.75 3.34 -25.14
N LEU A 10 21.94 3.76 -26.12
CA LEU A 10 20.72 4.55 -25.90
C LEU A 10 19.45 3.70 -25.70
N LEU A 11 19.57 2.37 -25.76
CA LEU A 11 18.42 1.44 -25.64
C LEU A 11 18.53 0.49 -24.43
N ALA A 12 19.55 0.64 -23.59
CA ALA A 12 19.57 0.01 -22.28
C ALA A 12 18.61 0.79 -21.37
N GLY A 13 17.32 0.45 -21.44
CA GLY A 13 16.27 1.08 -20.65
C GLY A 13 16.68 1.27 -19.20
N CYS A 14 16.74 2.53 -18.78
CA CYS A 14 16.95 2.96 -17.41
C CYS A 14 15.76 2.52 -16.55
N ARG A 15 15.67 1.23 -16.22
CA ARG A 15 14.72 0.75 -15.22
C ARG A 15 15.21 1.17 -13.85
N GLN A 16 14.36 1.91 -13.15
CA GLN A 16 14.50 2.23 -11.73
C GLN A 16 14.73 0.92 -10.96
N ALA A 17 15.82 0.84 -10.21
CA ALA A 17 16.09 -0.33 -9.36
C ALA A 17 15.10 -0.33 -8.18
N ASP A 18 14.55 -1.50 -7.91
CA ASP A 18 13.66 -1.75 -6.77
C ASP A 18 14.40 -1.50 -5.45
N GLY A 19 13.71 -0.86 -4.50
CA GLY A 19 14.22 -0.67 -3.16
C GLY A 19 13.90 -1.86 -2.25
N PRO A 20 14.47 -1.89 -1.03
CA PRO A 20 14.13 -2.90 -0.05
C PRO A 20 12.63 -2.86 0.27
N VAL A 21 12.00 -4.04 0.26
CA VAL A 21 10.63 -4.23 0.73
C VAL A 21 10.68 -4.58 2.22
N ALA A 22 9.89 -3.89 3.04
CA ALA A 22 9.84 -4.17 4.46
C ALA A 22 9.37 -5.61 4.72
N VAL A 23 10.02 -6.30 5.65
CA VAL A 23 9.65 -7.66 6.07
C VAL A 23 9.11 -7.59 7.50
N PRO A 24 7.90 -8.10 7.77
CA PRO A 24 7.34 -8.11 9.12
C PRO A 24 8.25 -8.89 10.09
N ASP A 25 8.58 -8.28 11.21
CA ASP A 25 9.24 -8.97 12.32
C ASP A 25 8.22 -9.63 13.27
N ALA A 26 8.70 -10.25 14.36
CA ALA A 26 7.84 -10.94 15.31
C ALA A 26 6.82 -10.01 16.00
N GLY A 27 7.16 -8.74 16.24
CA GLY A 27 6.24 -7.75 16.81
C GLY A 27 5.16 -7.36 15.80
N THR A 28 5.59 -7.09 14.58
CA THR A 28 4.73 -6.72 13.44
C THR A 28 3.71 -7.80 13.11
N GLN A 29 4.04 -9.08 13.31
CA GLN A 29 3.08 -10.17 13.10
C GLN A 29 1.86 -10.10 14.03
N GLY A 30 2.01 -9.58 15.25
CA GLY A 30 0.89 -9.33 16.15
C GLY A 30 -0.02 -8.25 15.58
N ASP A 31 0.58 -7.12 15.23
CA ASP A 31 -0.15 -5.99 14.65
C ASP A 31 -0.88 -6.33 13.35
N LEU A 32 -0.27 -7.12 12.46
CA LEU A 32 -0.92 -7.56 11.23
C LEU A 32 -2.17 -8.40 11.50
N ARG A 33 -2.19 -9.19 12.59
CA ARG A 33 -3.39 -9.93 13.01
C ARG A 33 -4.46 -9.00 13.57
N ASP A 34 -4.08 -7.92 14.23
CA ASP A 34 -5.02 -6.93 14.74
C ASP A 34 -5.66 -6.15 13.59
N ILE A 35 -4.87 -5.69 12.60
CA ILE A 35 -5.38 -5.09 11.36
C ILE A 35 -6.30 -6.07 10.61
N GLN A 36 -5.88 -7.32 10.43
CA GLN A 36 -6.70 -8.37 9.81
C GLN A 36 -8.06 -8.50 10.51
N ARG A 37 -8.05 -8.58 11.84
CA ARG A 37 -9.28 -8.73 12.63
C ARG A 37 -10.15 -7.48 12.53
N GLY A 38 -9.56 -6.29 12.58
CA GLY A 38 -10.23 -5.02 12.34
C GLY A 38 -10.95 -5.00 10.99
N LEU A 39 -10.27 -5.40 9.91
CA LEU A 39 -10.87 -5.53 8.58
C LEU A 39 -12.07 -6.48 8.57
N GLN A 40 -11.96 -7.65 9.22
CA GLN A 40 -13.06 -8.62 9.31
C GLN A 40 -14.25 -8.08 10.10
N TYR A 41 -14.00 -7.39 11.22
CA TYR A 41 -15.05 -6.78 12.05
C TYR A 41 -15.74 -5.60 11.35
N VAL A 42 -15.00 -4.78 10.60
CA VAL A 42 -15.57 -3.75 9.74
C VAL A 42 -16.45 -4.39 8.66
N ALA A 43 -15.95 -5.45 8.02
CA ALA A 43 -16.67 -6.12 6.95
C ALA A 43 -17.97 -6.77 7.43
N SER A 44 -17.94 -7.48 8.56
CA SER A 44 -19.12 -8.11 9.14
C SER A 44 -20.05 -7.15 9.88
N GLY A 45 -19.55 -5.97 10.28
CA GLY A 45 -20.26 -5.04 11.16
C GLY A 45 -20.47 -5.58 12.57
N SER A 46 -19.68 -6.57 13.00
CA SER A 46 -19.85 -7.23 14.31
C SER A 46 -19.37 -6.38 15.49
N ASP A 47 -18.50 -5.39 15.23
CA ASP A 47 -17.99 -4.48 16.25
C ASP A 47 -18.10 -3.02 15.77
N PRO A 48 -18.87 -2.16 16.46
CA PRO A 48 -18.99 -0.74 16.08
C PRO A 48 -17.70 0.07 16.28
N ALA A 49 -16.75 -0.39 17.11
CA ALA A 49 -15.47 0.27 17.33
C ALA A 49 -14.43 -0.06 16.24
N ALA A 50 -14.61 -1.16 15.51
CA ALA A 50 -13.63 -1.66 14.54
C ALA A 50 -13.16 -0.62 13.49
N PRO A 51 -14.00 0.28 12.94
CA PRO A 51 -13.51 1.32 12.02
C PRO A 51 -12.49 2.27 12.67
N ALA A 52 -12.72 2.65 13.92
CA ALA A 52 -11.83 3.55 14.66
C ALA A 52 -10.54 2.84 15.08
N GLU A 53 -10.65 1.59 15.54
CA GLU A 53 -9.51 0.76 15.90
C GLU A 53 -8.62 0.48 14.70
N LEU A 54 -9.20 0.07 13.56
CA LEU A 54 -8.44 -0.15 12.32
C LEU A 54 -7.68 1.11 11.87
N SER A 55 -8.32 2.28 11.97
CA SER A 55 -7.66 3.55 11.64
C SER A 55 -6.49 3.85 12.60
N ALA A 56 -6.66 3.60 13.90
CA ALA A 56 -5.61 3.76 14.88
C ALA A 56 -4.46 2.77 14.66
N ASP A 57 -4.76 1.51 14.33
CA ASP A 57 -3.78 0.48 14.02
C ASP A 57 -2.95 0.79 12.78
N LEU A 58 -3.52 1.42 11.75
CA LEU A 58 -2.75 1.87 10.59
C LEU A 58 -1.91 3.11 10.92
N ARG A 59 -2.48 4.03 11.69
CA ARG A 59 -1.81 5.29 12.07
C ARG A 59 -0.59 5.09 12.98
N LYS A 60 -0.51 3.99 13.75
CA LYS A 60 0.63 3.69 14.62
C LYS A 60 1.97 3.57 13.87
N TYR A 61 1.93 3.35 12.56
CA TYR A 61 3.10 3.21 11.70
C TYR A 61 3.57 4.53 11.06
N VAL A 62 2.87 5.63 11.33
CA VAL A 62 3.34 6.97 10.99
C VAL A 62 4.26 7.43 12.11
N GLU A 63 5.54 7.61 11.79
CA GLU A 63 6.54 8.08 12.77
C GLU A 63 6.27 9.55 13.16
N ASP A 64 6.73 9.99 14.33
CA ASP A 64 6.51 11.36 14.82
C ASP A 64 7.03 12.43 13.84
N GLU A 65 8.13 12.13 13.13
CA GLU A 65 8.70 13.01 12.10
C GLU A 65 7.87 13.08 10.81
N GLU A 66 6.91 12.17 10.65
CA GLU A 66 6.06 12.00 9.46
C GLU A 66 4.61 12.42 9.70
N VAL A 67 4.35 13.29 10.69
CA VAL A 67 2.99 13.78 11.03
C VAL A 67 2.23 14.36 9.82
N HIS A 68 2.95 14.85 8.81
CA HIS A 68 2.39 15.35 7.56
C HIS A 68 1.75 14.26 6.68
N ALA A 69 2.08 12.98 6.89
CA ALA A 69 1.50 11.84 6.20
C ALA A 69 0.19 11.34 6.84
N VAL A 70 -0.10 11.73 8.08
CA VAL A 70 -1.32 11.35 8.81
C VAL A 70 -2.60 11.51 7.97
N PRO A 71 -2.84 12.64 7.28
CA PRO A 71 -4.05 12.80 6.49
C PRO A 71 -4.17 11.76 5.35
N ALA A 72 -3.06 11.39 4.71
CA ALA A 72 -3.06 10.40 3.65
C ALA A 72 -3.35 8.99 4.18
N VAL A 73 -2.85 8.66 5.37
CA VAL A 73 -3.10 7.38 6.06
C VAL A 73 -4.54 7.31 6.60
N ASP A 74 -5.05 8.40 7.18
CA ASP A 74 -6.44 8.50 7.63
C ASP A 74 -7.41 8.35 6.43
N GLU A 75 -7.09 8.91 5.26
CA GLU A 75 -7.89 8.72 4.04
C GLU A 75 -7.80 7.27 3.51
N LEU A 76 -6.62 6.63 3.58
CA LEU A 76 -6.46 5.22 3.22
C LEU A 76 -7.33 4.33 4.11
N SER A 77 -7.33 4.56 5.41
CA SER A 77 -8.15 3.78 6.34
C SER A 77 -9.65 3.98 6.05
N GLN A 78 -10.10 5.23 5.84
CA GLN A 78 -11.49 5.54 5.55
C GLN A 78 -12.00 4.88 4.27
N ARG A 79 -11.21 4.94 3.19
CA ARG A 79 -11.57 4.29 1.91
C ARG A 79 -11.61 2.79 2.04
N THR A 80 -10.63 2.21 2.74
CA THR A 80 -10.60 0.77 3.00
C THR A 80 -11.84 0.34 3.79
N ILE A 81 -12.16 1.05 4.87
CA ILE A 81 -13.35 0.81 5.69
C ILE A 81 -14.61 0.87 4.83
N ALA A 82 -14.76 1.92 4.01
CA ALA A 82 -15.91 2.08 3.14
C ALA A 82 -16.03 0.97 2.10
N ALA A 83 -14.91 0.51 1.54
CA ALA A 83 -14.86 -0.55 0.53
C ALA A 83 -15.21 -1.91 1.10
N VAL A 84 -14.71 -2.25 2.30
CA VAL A 84 -14.91 -3.59 2.87
C VAL A 84 -16.19 -3.72 3.69
N LYS A 85 -16.83 -2.62 4.10
CA LYS A 85 -18.05 -2.64 4.91
C LYS A 85 -19.18 -3.41 4.22
N GLY A 86 -19.68 -4.46 4.88
CA GLY A 86 -20.72 -5.34 4.35
C GLY A 86 -20.22 -6.35 3.31
N ALA A 87 -18.92 -6.37 3.00
CA ALA A 87 -18.34 -7.38 2.12
C ALA A 87 -18.14 -8.71 2.86
N THR A 88 -18.13 -9.81 2.12
CA THR A 88 -17.62 -11.08 2.65
C THR A 88 -16.11 -11.07 2.50
N LEU A 89 -15.37 -10.94 3.61
CA LEU A 89 -13.91 -10.88 3.61
C LEU A 89 -13.32 -12.17 4.20
N PRO A 90 -12.90 -13.15 3.37
CA PRO A 90 -12.24 -14.36 3.86
C PRO A 90 -10.97 -14.02 4.62
N GLU A 91 -10.60 -14.88 5.58
CA GLU A 91 -9.42 -14.68 6.43
C GLU A 91 -8.14 -14.46 5.63
N GLN A 92 -7.90 -15.28 4.60
CA GLN A 92 -6.72 -15.13 3.75
C GLN A 92 -6.70 -13.79 2.99
N THR A 93 -7.86 -13.30 2.55
CA THR A 93 -7.96 -11.99 1.88
C THR A 93 -7.75 -10.86 2.88
N ALA A 94 -8.34 -10.93 4.06
CA ALA A 94 -8.10 -9.97 5.13
C ALA A 94 -6.62 -9.90 5.53
N GLN A 95 -5.96 -11.05 5.61
CA GLN A 95 -4.53 -11.15 5.94
C GLN A 95 -3.65 -10.50 4.87
N ARG A 96 -3.93 -10.76 3.58
CA ARG A 96 -3.20 -10.13 2.47
C ARG A 96 -3.45 -8.63 2.43
N LEU A 97 -4.70 -8.20 2.58
CA LEU A 97 -5.04 -6.78 2.60
C LEU A 97 -4.37 -6.06 3.79
N ALA A 98 -4.33 -6.68 4.97
CA ALA A 98 -3.61 -6.16 6.12
C ALA A 98 -2.11 -5.97 5.82
N HIS A 99 -1.50 -6.94 5.14
CA HIS A 99 -0.11 -6.84 4.72
C HIS A 99 0.12 -5.72 3.69
N ASP A 100 -0.75 -5.60 2.69
CA ASP A 100 -0.62 -4.57 1.64
C ASP A 100 -0.79 -3.16 2.23
N LEU A 101 -1.75 -2.96 3.13
CA LEU A 101 -1.95 -1.70 3.85
C LEU A 101 -0.76 -1.36 4.76
N TRP A 102 -0.25 -2.35 5.49
CA TRP A 102 0.94 -2.19 6.30
C TRP A 102 2.16 -1.82 5.44
N LEU A 103 2.36 -2.51 4.32
CA LEU A 103 3.49 -2.27 3.43
C LEU A 103 3.40 -0.87 2.79
N ALA A 104 2.20 -0.45 2.40
CA ALA A 104 1.93 0.89 1.89
C ALA A 104 2.34 1.99 2.89
N ILE A 105 2.25 1.72 4.19
CA ILE A 105 2.62 2.69 5.23
C ILE A 105 4.06 2.51 5.69
N MET A 106 4.63 1.29 5.71
CA MET A 106 5.95 1.01 6.30
C MET A 106 7.13 1.05 5.32
N ALA A 107 6.91 0.81 4.03
CA ALA A 107 8.00 0.85 3.07
C ALA A 107 8.40 2.31 2.77
N ARG A 108 9.68 2.66 2.94
CA ARG A 108 10.20 4.03 2.70
C ARG A 108 10.95 4.18 1.38
N GLU A 109 11.27 3.08 0.71
CA GLU A 109 12.16 3.08 -0.46
C GLU A 109 11.56 2.39 -1.68
N MET A 110 10.24 2.18 -1.74
CA MET A 110 9.60 1.54 -2.88
C MET A 110 9.90 2.30 -4.18
N SER A 111 10.21 1.54 -5.24
CA SER A 111 10.28 2.05 -6.60
C SER A 111 8.87 2.36 -7.13
N ASP A 112 8.78 3.16 -8.18
CA ASP A 112 7.50 3.47 -8.83
C ASP A 112 6.78 2.19 -9.29
N ARG A 113 7.56 1.22 -9.81
CA ARG A 113 7.08 -0.11 -10.20
C ARG A 113 6.56 -0.90 -9.01
N GLN A 114 7.24 -0.86 -7.87
CA GLN A 114 6.79 -1.55 -6.65
C GLN A 114 5.50 -0.93 -6.14
N VAL A 115 5.37 0.41 -6.16
CA VAL A 115 4.13 1.10 -5.80
C VAL A 115 3.00 0.68 -6.74
N GLU A 116 3.21 0.75 -8.05
CA GLU A 116 2.22 0.34 -9.06
C GLU A 116 1.80 -1.13 -8.86
N THR A 117 2.74 -2.02 -8.54
CA THR A 117 2.45 -3.43 -8.24
C THR A 117 1.55 -3.55 -7.01
N LEU A 118 1.89 -2.85 -5.91
CA LEU A 118 1.08 -2.86 -4.69
C LEU A 118 -0.33 -2.29 -4.93
N GLN A 119 -0.47 -1.25 -5.74
CA GLN A 119 -1.78 -0.70 -6.13
C GLN A 119 -2.61 -1.73 -6.91
N ASN A 120 -2.01 -2.37 -7.92
CA ASN A 120 -2.68 -3.40 -8.73
C ASN A 120 -3.06 -4.63 -7.91
N ASP A 121 -2.18 -5.07 -7.01
CA ASP A 121 -2.42 -6.20 -6.10
C ASP A 121 -3.58 -5.88 -5.14
N THR A 122 -3.57 -4.68 -4.53
CA THR A 122 -4.65 -4.22 -3.64
C THR A 122 -5.98 -4.16 -4.37
N GLN A 123 -6.02 -3.55 -5.57
CA GLN A 123 -7.24 -3.45 -6.38
C GLN A 123 -7.77 -4.85 -6.75
N SER A 124 -6.90 -5.71 -7.26
CA SER A 124 -7.25 -7.08 -7.67
C SER A 124 -7.77 -7.90 -6.49
N LEU A 125 -7.15 -7.75 -5.32
CA LEU A 125 -7.56 -8.43 -4.10
C LEU A 125 -8.96 -8.00 -3.65
N LEU A 126 -9.26 -6.70 -3.63
CA LEU A 126 -10.57 -6.18 -3.27
C LEU A 126 -11.65 -6.63 -4.28
N MET A 127 -11.36 -6.56 -5.58
CA MET A 127 -12.28 -7.02 -6.62
C MET A 127 -12.55 -8.53 -6.53
N SER A 128 -11.57 -9.34 -6.10
CA SER A 128 -11.74 -10.78 -5.94
C SER A 128 -12.79 -11.18 -4.89
N VAL A 129 -13.09 -10.28 -3.96
CA VAL A 129 -14.13 -10.46 -2.93
C VAL A 129 -15.42 -9.70 -3.24
N GLY A 130 -15.58 -9.22 -4.48
CA GLY A 130 -16.82 -8.60 -4.97
C GLY A 130 -16.96 -7.11 -4.67
N ILE A 131 -15.89 -6.43 -4.23
CA ILE A 131 -15.89 -4.97 -4.11
C ILE A 131 -15.91 -4.36 -5.52
N ALA A 132 -16.74 -3.33 -5.70
CA ALA A 132 -16.89 -2.69 -6.99
C ALA A 132 -15.58 -2.04 -7.45
N GLU A 133 -15.27 -2.15 -8.74
CA GLU A 133 -14.04 -1.63 -9.33
C GLU A 133 -13.75 -0.15 -8.95
N PRO A 134 -14.71 0.80 -9.01
CA PRO A 134 -14.43 2.17 -8.61
C PRO A 134 -14.01 2.33 -7.14
N GLN A 135 -14.51 1.47 -6.25
CA GLN A 135 -14.14 1.50 -4.82
C GLN A 135 -12.78 0.86 -4.61
N ALA A 136 -12.49 -0.26 -5.28
CA ALA A 136 -11.19 -0.91 -5.24
C ALA A 136 -10.08 -0.01 -5.80
N GLU A 137 -10.35 0.67 -6.92
CA GLU A 137 -9.46 1.66 -7.53
C GLU A 137 -9.20 2.84 -6.58
N GLN A 138 -10.22 3.32 -5.87
CA GLN A 138 -10.04 4.41 -4.89
C GLN A 138 -9.10 4.04 -3.74
N VAL A 139 -9.17 2.80 -3.24
CA VAL A 139 -8.24 2.31 -2.21
C VAL A 139 -6.84 2.17 -2.78
N ALA A 140 -6.70 1.55 -3.95
CA ALA A 140 -5.42 1.38 -4.63
C ALA A 140 -4.76 2.72 -4.99
N ALA A 141 -5.52 3.71 -5.48
CA ALA A 141 -5.00 5.05 -5.73
C ALA A 141 -4.46 5.69 -4.45
N GLN A 142 -5.16 5.50 -3.33
CA GLN A 142 -4.75 6.05 -2.04
C GLN A 142 -3.48 5.38 -1.48
N VAL A 143 -3.24 4.09 -1.77
CA VAL A 143 -1.95 3.44 -1.48
C VAL A 143 -0.79 4.17 -2.16
N GLY A 144 -0.96 4.58 -3.42
CA GLY A 144 0.04 5.36 -4.15
C GLY A 144 0.26 6.75 -3.53
N GLU A 145 -0.81 7.40 -3.08
CA GLU A 145 -0.73 8.70 -2.40
C GLU A 145 0.02 8.61 -1.06
N VAL A 146 -0.24 7.58 -0.25
CA VAL A 146 0.50 7.33 0.99
C VAL A 146 1.99 7.15 0.70
N GLN A 147 2.34 6.33 -0.30
CA GLN A 147 3.73 6.14 -0.69
C GLN A 147 4.38 7.42 -1.24
N ARG A 148 3.65 8.25 -1.98
CA ARG A 148 4.13 9.54 -2.46
C ARG A 148 4.56 10.47 -1.31
N VAL A 149 3.86 10.40 -0.18
CA VAL A 149 4.13 11.26 0.99
C VAL A 149 5.17 10.65 1.93
N LEU A 150 5.18 9.32 2.12
CA LEU A 150 6.10 8.64 3.05
C LEU A 150 7.45 8.24 2.44
N THR A 151 7.59 8.23 1.11
CA THR A 151 8.83 7.79 0.49
C THR A 151 10.00 8.69 0.87
N ARG A 152 11.10 8.07 1.32
CA ARG A 152 12.42 8.69 1.54
C ARG A 152 13.33 8.48 0.32
N ARG A 153 12.84 7.80 -0.72
CA ARG A 153 13.62 7.49 -1.92
C ARG A 153 13.88 8.76 -2.72
N ILE A 154 15.15 9.14 -2.83
CA ILE A 154 15.58 10.20 -3.74
C ILE A 154 15.71 9.63 -5.14
N ARG A 155 14.88 10.10 -6.09
CA ARG A 155 15.03 9.76 -7.51
C ARG A 155 16.37 10.26 -8.03
N ARG A 156 17.15 9.37 -8.63
CA ARG A 156 18.45 9.72 -9.22
C ARG A 156 18.24 10.44 -10.55
N TRP A 157 19.19 11.31 -10.94
CA TRP A 157 19.05 12.18 -12.12
C TRP A 157 18.74 11.44 -13.44
N TYR A 158 19.17 10.19 -13.59
CA TYR A 158 18.91 9.36 -14.77
C TYR A 158 17.59 8.58 -14.70
N GLU A 159 16.84 8.65 -13.58
CA GLU A 159 15.51 8.06 -13.41
C GLU A 159 14.39 9.05 -13.81
N TRP A 160 14.76 10.26 -14.25
CA TRP A 160 13.82 11.29 -14.73
C TRP A 160 13.56 11.25 -16.24
N PHE A 161 14.34 10.46 -16.99
CA PHE A 161 14.34 10.36 -18.46
C PHE A 161 14.00 8.94 -18.90
#